data_AF-A0A954RRS5-F1
#
_entry.id   AF-A0A954RRS5-F1
#
_cell.length_a   1.000
_cell.length_b   1.000
_cell.length_c   1.000
_cell.angle_alpha   90.00
_cell.angle_beta   90.00
_cell.angle_gamma   90.00
#
_symmetry.space_group_name_H-M   'P 1'
#
loop_
_entity.id
_entity.type
_entity.pdbx_description
1 polymer ?
#
loop_
_entity_poly.entity_id
_entity_poly.type
_entity_poly.pdbx_seq_one_letter_code
_entity_poly.pdbx_strand_id
1 'polypeptide(L)'
;MNCPTDSFPPASQSHDRLRAPRITWVIRLILVACLAVSLHRATCRADEVNFAQQIRPILSDNCFTCHGPDAENRAADLRLDTADGVQTVISLDSPDTSELLRRINSADPDEVMPPPASQHQLSEPQKQLLAKWVAAGAPWASHWSFDPLRSPPLPLSNIPLGWRNWSRNTIDTFVSARLAESSLRPSDEADRNTLIRRLYLD
;
A
#
# COMPACT_ATOMS: atom_id res chain seq x y z
N MET A 1 37.37 96.67 -14.18
CA MET A 1 38.57 96.42 -13.37
C MET A 1 38.46 95.05 -12.74
N ASN A 2 39.52 94.28 -12.88
CA ASN A 2 39.70 92.84 -12.61
C ASN A 2 39.53 92.43 -11.14
N CYS A 3 39.03 91.20 -10.91
CA CYS A 3 39.69 90.14 -10.11
C CYS A 3 38.81 88.86 -10.08
N PRO A 4 39.39 87.66 -9.81
CA PRO A 4 39.14 86.47 -10.60
C PRO A 4 38.28 85.41 -9.89
N THR A 5 37.82 84.48 -10.73
CA THR A 5 37.03 83.28 -10.46
C THR A 5 37.81 82.22 -9.70
N ASP A 6 37.20 81.69 -8.62
CA ASP A 6 37.62 80.49 -7.91
C ASP A 6 37.53 79.24 -8.81
N SER A 7 38.63 78.51 -8.92
CA SER A 7 38.69 77.20 -9.58
C SER A 7 39.06 76.12 -8.56
N PHE A 8 38.08 75.29 -8.23
CA PHE A 8 38.20 74.07 -7.42
C PHE A 8 38.99 72.97 -8.15
N PRO A 9 39.85 72.20 -7.47
CA PRO A 9 40.34 70.91 -7.98
C PRO A 9 39.36 69.75 -7.65
N PRO A 10 39.23 68.72 -8.49
CA PRO A 10 38.37 67.57 -8.21
C PRO A 10 39.06 66.52 -7.33
N ALA A 11 38.28 65.91 -6.43
CA ALA A 11 38.68 64.84 -5.54
C ALA A 11 38.94 63.52 -6.30
N SER A 12 40.14 62.97 -6.16
CA SER A 12 40.46 61.60 -6.58
C SER A 12 39.98 60.59 -5.53
N GLN A 13 38.90 59.88 -5.83
CA GLN A 13 38.39 58.78 -5.00
C GLN A 13 39.10 57.47 -5.35
N SER A 14 39.85 56.92 -4.40
CA SER A 14 40.34 55.54 -4.44
C SER A 14 39.19 54.59 -4.11
N HIS A 15 38.76 53.78 -5.07
CA HIS A 15 37.74 52.75 -4.85
C HIS A 15 38.29 51.64 -3.94
N ASP A 16 37.80 51.64 -2.70
CA ASP A 16 37.96 50.55 -1.73
C ASP A 16 37.26 49.28 -2.25
N ARG A 17 38.03 48.22 -2.46
CA ARG A 17 37.50 46.90 -2.83
C ARG A 17 36.88 46.24 -1.60
N LEU A 18 35.58 46.45 -1.40
CA LEU A 18 34.79 45.72 -0.41
C LEU A 18 34.81 44.22 -0.72
N ARG A 19 35.57 43.47 0.08
CA ARG A 19 35.51 42.00 0.15
C ARG A 19 34.12 41.61 0.65
N ALA A 20 33.31 40.98 -0.20
CA ALA A 20 32.01 40.43 0.20
C ALA A 20 32.18 39.45 1.39
N PRO A 21 31.36 39.53 2.44
CA PRO A 21 31.60 38.82 3.69
C PRO A 21 31.26 37.33 3.57
N ARG A 22 31.99 36.51 4.32
CA ARG A 22 31.84 35.04 4.48
C ARG A 22 30.43 34.57 4.93
N ILE A 23 29.53 35.50 5.21
CA ILE A 23 28.18 35.30 5.77
C ILE A 23 27.23 34.71 4.73
N THR A 24 27.38 35.06 3.44
CA THR A 24 26.54 34.53 2.35
C THR A 24 26.74 33.02 2.12
N TRP A 25 27.91 32.48 2.47
CA TRP A 25 28.20 31.04 2.36
C TRP A 25 27.56 30.23 3.49
N VAL A 26 27.53 30.78 4.71
CA VAL A 26 26.91 30.13 5.88
C VAL A 26 25.39 30.05 5.71
N ILE A 27 24.76 31.14 5.24
CA ILE A 27 23.31 31.17 4.99
C ILE A 27 22.90 30.19 3.87
N ARG A 28 23.71 30.08 2.81
CA ARG A 28 23.48 29.07 1.74
C ARG A 28 23.65 27.64 2.24
N LEU A 29 24.64 27.37 3.10
CA LEU A 29 24.83 26.05 3.70
C LEU A 29 23.68 25.66 4.64
N ILE A 30 23.17 26.60 5.44
CA ILE A 30 22.02 26.35 6.33
C ILE A 30 20.74 26.11 5.50
N LEU A 31 20.50 26.89 4.44
CA LEU A 31 19.34 26.69 3.56
C LEU A 31 19.39 25.34 2.81
N VAL A 32 20.56 24.92 2.34
CA VAL A 32 20.74 23.60 1.70
C VAL A 32 20.55 22.46 2.72
N ALA A 33 21.04 22.62 3.95
CA ALA A 33 20.85 21.64 5.02
C ALA A 33 19.37 21.51 5.43
N CYS A 34 18.63 22.62 5.57
CA CYS A 34 17.19 22.59 5.86
C CYS A 34 16.36 21.97 4.72
N LEU A 35 16.77 22.16 3.46
CA LEU A 35 16.12 21.55 2.30
C LEU A 35 16.39 20.03 2.23
N ALA A 36 17.61 19.59 2.58
CA ALA A 36 17.97 18.17 2.64
C ALA A 36 17.27 17.41 3.78
N VAL A 37 17.07 18.05 4.94
CA VAL A 37 16.33 17.47 6.07
C VAL A 37 14.83 17.33 5.77
N SER A 38 14.26 18.25 4.97
CA SER A 38 12.84 18.22 4.60
C SER A 38 12.51 17.14 3.55
N LEU A 39 13.49 16.73 2.72
CA LEU A 39 13.32 15.67 1.72
C LEU A 39 13.37 14.24 2.29
N HIS A 40 13.82 14.05 3.54
CA HIS A 40 13.95 12.71 4.15
C HIS A 40 12.67 12.16 4.79
N ARG A 41 11.57 12.93 4.83
CA ARG A 41 10.32 12.52 5.49
C ARG A 41 9.30 11.80 4.61
N ALA A 42 9.61 11.56 3.35
CA ALA A 42 8.66 11.04 2.39
C ALA A 42 9.14 9.73 1.78
N THR A 43 9.09 8.62 2.52
CA THR A 43 8.88 7.26 1.98
C THR A 43 8.83 6.25 3.12
N CYS A 44 7.65 6.10 3.73
CA CYS A 44 7.20 4.84 4.31
C CYS A 44 5.69 4.96 4.50
N ARG A 45 4.95 4.95 3.40
CA ARG A 45 3.58 4.44 3.47
C ARG A 45 3.77 2.94 3.63
N ALA A 46 3.84 2.47 4.88
CA ALA A 46 3.73 1.04 5.13
C ALA A 46 2.43 0.60 4.44
N ASP A 47 2.50 -0.40 3.56
CA ASP A 47 1.32 -0.99 2.96
C ASP A 47 0.39 -1.40 4.11
N GLU A 48 -0.69 -0.64 4.27
CA GLU A 48 -1.69 -0.87 5.30
C GLU A 48 -2.34 -2.23 5.01
N VAL A 49 -2.36 -3.12 6.00
CA VAL A 49 -2.84 -4.48 5.81
C VAL A 49 -4.35 -4.43 5.54
N ASN A 50 -4.76 -4.88 4.34
CA ASN A 50 -6.17 -4.94 3.96
C ASN A 50 -6.80 -6.23 4.48
N PHE A 51 -7.60 -6.12 5.54
CA PHE A 51 -8.24 -7.29 6.14
C PHE A 51 -9.06 -8.12 5.14
N ALA A 52 -9.91 -7.49 4.33
CA ALA A 52 -10.82 -8.20 3.44
C ALA A 52 -10.11 -8.96 2.31
N GLN A 53 -9.04 -8.38 1.76
CA GLN A 53 -8.31 -8.95 0.62
C GLN A 53 -7.15 -9.85 1.03
N GLN A 54 -6.52 -9.58 2.18
CA GLN A 54 -5.27 -10.22 2.58
C GLN A 54 -5.44 -11.15 3.78
N ILE A 55 -6.24 -10.79 4.79
CA ILE A 55 -6.34 -11.56 6.05
C ILE A 55 -7.51 -12.53 6.03
N ARG A 56 -8.69 -12.10 5.59
CA ARG A 56 -9.90 -12.94 5.54
C ARG A 56 -9.67 -14.24 4.75
N PRO A 57 -9.01 -14.25 3.57
CA PRO A 57 -8.73 -15.50 2.87
C PRO A 57 -7.84 -16.44 3.68
N ILE A 58 -6.80 -15.91 4.36
CA ILE A 58 -5.91 -16.72 5.20
C ILE A 58 -6.70 -17.39 6.34
N LEU A 59 -7.55 -16.64 7.03
CA LEU A 59 -8.37 -17.17 8.13
C LEU A 59 -9.44 -18.15 7.61
N SER A 60 -10.05 -17.86 6.46
CA SER A 60 -11.02 -18.76 5.83
C SER A 60 -10.41 -20.10 5.46
N ASP A 61 -9.24 -20.07 4.83
CA ASP A 61 -8.58 -21.27 4.31
C ASP A 61 -7.95 -22.13 5.41
N ASN A 62 -7.58 -21.53 6.54
CA ASN A 62 -6.77 -22.22 7.56
C ASN A 62 -7.43 -22.33 8.95
N CYS A 63 -8.49 -21.57 9.23
CA CYS A 63 -9.03 -21.45 10.59
C CYS A 63 -10.53 -21.71 10.70
N PHE A 64 -11.35 -21.26 9.74
CA PHE A 64 -12.82 -21.27 9.90
C PHE A 64 -13.44 -22.66 9.94
N THR A 65 -12.77 -23.69 9.42
CA THR A 65 -13.25 -25.08 9.53
C THR A 65 -13.44 -25.50 10.99
N CYS A 66 -12.54 -25.08 11.89
CA CYS A 66 -12.59 -25.45 13.31
C CYS A 66 -12.93 -24.27 14.24
N HIS A 67 -12.77 -23.03 13.79
CA HIS A 67 -13.02 -21.82 14.58
C HIS A 67 -13.97 -20.84 13.87
N GLY A 68 -14.92 -21.38 13.11
CA GLY A 68 -15.88 -20.61 12.32
C GLY A 68 -17.33 -20.81 12.77
N PRO A 69 -18.31 -20.57 11.88
CA PRO A 69 -19.73 -20.51 12.25
C PRO A 69 -20.36 -21.87 12.54
N ASP A 70 -19.76 -22.98 12.09
CA ASP A 70 -20.27 -24.33 12.36
C ASP A 70 -20.05 -24.72 13.82
N ALA A 71 -21.13 -24.86 14.60
CA ALA A 71 -21.06 -25.14 16.03
C ALA A 71 -20.65 -26.59 16.34
N GLU A 72 -21.00 -27.55 15.49
CA GLU A 72 -20.75 -28.98 15.73
C GLU A 72 -19.26 -29.32 15.60
N ASN A 73 -18.56 -28.61 14.70
CA ASN A 73 -17.13 -28.77 14.46
C ASN A 73 -16.26 -27.71 15.17
N ARG A 74 -16.87 -26.84 16.00
CA ARG A 74 -16.17 -25.71 16.62
C ARG A 74 -15.30 -26.14 17.79
N ALA A 75 -14.00 -25.94 17.66
CA ALA A 75 -13.06 -26.09 18.75
C ALA A 75 -13.06 -24.85 19.66
N ALA A 76 -13.05 -25.09 20.97
CA ALA A 76 -12.96 -24.09 22.04
C ALA A 76 -14.05 -22.99 22.01
N ASP A 77 -15.18 -23.25 21.34
CA ASP A 77 -16.25 -22.28 21.05
C ASP A 77 -15.74 -20.94 20.45
N LEU A 78 -14.58 -20.96 19.79
CA LEU A 78 -13.90 -19.78 19.28
C LEU A 78 -14.40 -19.41 17.88
N ARG A 79 -14.67 -18.11 17.66
CA ARG A 79 -15.25 -17.55 16.43
C ARG A 79 -14.31 -16.56 15.72
N LEU A 80 -13.31 -17.08 15.01
CA LEU A 80 -12.38 -16.25 14.24
C LEU A 80 -13.01 -15.63 12.98
N ASP A 81 -14.21 -16.06 12.60
CA ASP A 81 -15.03 -15.47 11.54
C ASP A 81 -15.79 -14.20 11.96
N THR A 82 -15.63 -13.78 13.22
CA THR A 82 -16.28 -12.59 13.79
C THR A 82 -15.28 -11.64 14.45
N ALA A 83 -15.59 -10.34 14.46
CA ALA A 83 -14.74 -9.33 15.10
C ALA A 83 -14.59 -9.59 16.62
N ASP A 84 -15.68 -9.98 17.28
CA ASP A 84 -15.68 -10.22 18.73
C ASP A 84 -14.84 -11.45 19.09
N GLY A 85 -15.00 -12.55 18.35
CA GLY A 85 -14.21 -13.76 18.60
C GLY A 85 -12.73 -13.61 18.25
N VAL A 86 -12.36 -12.73 17.33
CA VAL A 86 -10.95 -12.38 17.09
C VAL A 86 -10.36 -11.60 18.26
N GLN A 87 -11.11 -10.68 18.86
CA GLN A 87 -10.63 -9.88 19.99
C GLN A 87 -10.33 -10.71 21.24
N THR A 88 -10.93 -11.90 21.39
CA THR A 88 -10.65 -12.77 22.55
C THR A 88 -9.26 -13.42 22.52
N VAL A 89 -8.62 -13.49 21.35
CA VAL A 89 -7.31 -14.13 21.15
C VAL A 89 -6.21 -13.14 20.76
N ILE A 90 -6.54 -11.85 20.73
CA ILE A 90 -5.62 -10.76 20.37
C ILE A 90 -5.47 -9.80 21.55
N SER A 91 -4.24 -9.63 21.99
CA SER A 91 -3.88 -8.67 23.03
C SER A 91 -3.47 -7.34 22.38
N LEU A 92 -4.37 -6.35 22.37
CA LEU A 92 -4.11 -5.05 21.74
C LEU A 92 -2.95 -4.27 22.40
N ASP A 93 -2.78 -4.41 23.72
CA ASP A 93 -1.71 -3.76 24.46
C ASP A 93 -0.34 -4.42 24.27
N SER A 94 -0.33 -5.68 23.83
CA SER A 94 0.88 -6.48 23.64
C SER A 94 0.67 -7.49 22.51
N PRO A 95 0.71 -7.04 21.24
CA PRO A 95 0.44 -7.85 20.06
C PRO A 95 1.20 -9.19 20.05
N ASP A 96 2.47 -9.17 20.45
CA ASP A 96 3.36 -10.34 20.48
C ASP A 96 2.93 -11.42 21.50
N THR A 97 2.10 -11.05 22.47
CA THR A 97 1.54 -11.98 23.47
C THR A 97 0.19 -12.54 23.07
N SER A 98 -0.34 -12.15 21.90
CA SER A 98 -1.62 -12.64 21.39
C SER A 98 -1.59 -14.15 21.22
N GLU A 99 -2.61 -14.84 21.74
CA GLU A 99 -2.74 -16.30 21.65
C GLU A 99 -2.73 -16.77 20.20
N LEU A 100 -3.31 -15.99 19.29
CA LEU A 100 -3.27 -16.26 17.85
C LEU A 100 -1.83 -16.35 17.33
N LEU A 101 -0.97 -15.38 17.66
CA LEU A 101 0.43 -15.38 17.21
C LEU A 101 1.24 -16.47 17.89
N ARG A 102 0.94 -16.79 19.15
CA ARG A 102 1.60 -17.88 19.88
C ARG A 102 1.35 -19.23 19.21
N ARG A 103 0.09 -19.53 18.86
CA ARG A 103 -0.27 -20.83 18.27
C ARG A 103 0.21 -21.02 16.84
N ILE A 104 0.19 -19.98 16.00
CA ILE A 104 0.69 -20.11 14.61
C ILE A 104 2.21 -20.27 14.52
N ASN A 105 2.93 -19.92 15.60
CA ASN A 105 4.38 -20.03 15.71
C ASN A 105 4.85 -21.13 16.66
N SER A 106 3.93 -21.89 17.27
CA SER A 106 4.30 -22.97 18.19
C SER A 106 4.99 -24.11 17.43
N ALA A 107 5.96 -24.75 18.09
CA ALA A 107 6.62 -25.96 17.60
C ALA A 107 5.97 -27.24 18.16
N ASP A 108 5.09 -27.11 19.15
CA ASP A 108 4.39 -28.23 19.77
C ASP A 108 3.21 -28.68 18.86
N PRO A 109 3.19 -29.94 18.39
CA PRO A 109 2.11 -30.48 17.57
C PRO A 109 0.71 -30.38 18.19
N ASP A 110 0.61 -30.35 19.53
CA ASP A 110 -0.67 -30.29 20.25
C ASP A 110 -1.16 -28.85 20.45
N GLU A 111 -0.26 -27.86 20.31
CA GLU A 111 -0.61 -26.45 20.46
C GLU A 111 -0.66 -25.68 19.13
N VAL A 112 0.12 -26.12 18.13
CA VAL A 112 0.27 -25.42 16.86
C VAL A 112 -1.04 -25.36 16.10
N MET A 113 -1.33 -24.19 15.52
CA MET A 113 -2.49 -23.97 14.67
C MET A 113 -2.05 -23.48 13.29
N PRO A 114 -2.60 -24.06 12.19
CA PRO A 114 -3.55 -25.17 12.17
C PRO A 114 -2.93 -26.51 12.65
N PRO A 115 -3.72 -27.44 13.22
CA PRO A 115 -3.20 -28.72 13.68
C PRO A 115 -2.64 -29.53 12.51
N PRO A 116 -1.57 -30.33 12.68
CA PRO A 116 -0.99 -31.13 11.59
C PRO A 116 -2.00 -32.09 10.93
N ALA A 117 -2.96 -32.60 11.71
CA ALA A 117 -4.02 -33.49 11.21
C ALA A 117 -5.04 -32.80 10.28
N SER A 118 -5.12 -31.46 10.32
CA SER A 118 -6.07 -30.69 9.51
C SER A 118 -5.66 -30.58 8.04
N GLN A 119 -4.41 -30.91 7.69
CA GLN A 119 -3.81 -30.73 6.35
C GLN A 119 -3.76 -29.27 5.86
N HIS A 120 -4.14 -28.30 6.70
CA HIS A 120 -3.95 -26.88 6.46
C HIS A 120 -2.61 -26.41 7.04
N GLN A 121 -1.92 -25.52 6.34
CA GLN A 121 -0.62 -24.99 6.78
C GLN A 121 -0.48 -23.53 6.38
N LEU A 122 -0.04 -22.72 7.34
CA LEU A 122 0.32 -21.33 7.09
C LEU A 122 1.74 -21.25 6.54
N SER A 123 1.88 -20.64 5.38
CA SER A 123 3.19 -20.23 4.86
C SER A 123 3.78 -19.10 5.69
N GLU A 124 5.11 -18.97 5.69
CA GLU A 124 5.79 -17.88 6.40
C GLU A 124 5.31 -16.47 6.00
N PRO A 125 5.06 -16.16 4.70
CA PRO A 125 4.45 -14.88 4.32
C PRO A 125 3.07 -14.65 4.95
N GLN A 126 2.25 -15.69 5.07
CA GLN A 126 0.93 -15.58 5.71
C GLN A 126 1.05 -15.31 7.21
N LYS A 127 1.96 -16.01 7.91
CA LYS A 127 2.23 -15.75 9.34
C LYS A 127 2.70 -14.31 9.57
N GLN A 128 3.60 -13.82 8.73
CA GLN A 128 4.09 -12.43 8.80
C GLN A 128 2.97 -11.42 8.55
N LEU A 129 2.06 -11.72 7.62
CA LEU A 129 0.92 -10.84 7.32
C LEU A 129 -0.08 -10.80 8.48
N LEU A 130 -0.35 -11.95 9.11
CA LEU A 130 -1.14 -12.03 10.35
C LEU A 130 -0.47 -11.25 11.49
N ALA A 131 0.85 -11.39 11.69
CA ALA A 131 1.59 -10.63 12.69
C ALA A 131 1.49 -9.12 12.49
N LYS A 132 1.65 -8.65 11.23
CA LYS A 132 1.48 -7.23 10.89
C LYS A 132 0.05 -6.74 11.15
N TRP A 133 -0.95 -7.54 10.82
CA TRP A 133 -2.35 -7.21 11.07
C TRP A 133 -2.65 -7.11 12.58
N VAL A 134 -2.16 -8.05 13.38
CA VAL A 134 -2.30 -8.03 14.84
C VAL A 134 -1.59 -6.81 15.43
N ALA A 135 -0.37 -6.50 14.98
CA ALA A 135 0.38 -5.31 15.41
C ALA A 135 -0.30 -3.98 15.01
N ALA A 136 -1.10 -3.98 13.94
CA ALA A 136 -1.92 -2.84 13.54
C ALA A 136 -3.22 -2.71 14.34
N GLY A 137 -3.42 -3.52 15.38
CA GLY A 137 -4.64 -3.52 16.21
C GLY A 137 -5.76 -4.40 15.65
N ALA A 138 -5.42 -5.34 14.75
CA ALA A 138 -6.34 -6.28 14.13
C ALA A 138 -7.63 -5.64 13.56
N PRO A 139 -7.52 -4.59 12.71
CA PRO A 139 -8.69 -3.93 12.17
C PRO A 139 -9.58 -4.92 11.42
N TRP A 140 -10.87 -4.90 11.72
CA TRP A 140 -11.87 -5.75 11.10
C TRP A 140 -12.62 -4.99 10.00
N ALA A 141 -12.79 -5.60 8.84
CA ALA A 141 -13.60 -5.02 7.76
C ALA A 141 -14.98 -5.67 7.72
N SER A 142 -16.01 -4.83 7.56
CA SER A 142 -17.37 -5.26 7.25
C SER A 142 -17.43 -6.03 5.93
N HIS A 143 -18.57 -6.68 5.68
CA HIS A 143 -18.79 -7.33 4.40
C HIS A 143 -18.78 -6.28 3.27
N TRP A 144 -18.10 -6.60 2.17
CA TRP A 144 -17.85 -5.69 1.05
C TRP A 144 -19.11 -5.03 0.48
N SER A 145 -20.27 -5.68 0.61
CA SER A 145 -21.55 -5.16 0.13
C SER A 145 -22.12 -3.99 0.96
N PHE A 146 -21.61 -3.78 2.17
CA PHE A 146 -22.01 -2.67 3.04
C PHE A 146 -21.06 -1.48 2.95
N ASP A 147 -19.89 -1.68 2.35
CA ASP A 147 -18.96 -0.58 2.11
C ASP A 147 -19.48 0.29 0.96
N PRO A 148 -19.42 1.64 1.09
CA PRO A 148 -19.82 2.52 0.02
C PRO A 148 -19.03 2.23 -1.26
N LEU A 149 -19.73 2.17 -2.41
CA LEU A 149 -19.09 2.03 -3.71
C LEU A 149 -18.16 3.21 -3.97
N ARG A 150 -16.90 2.92 -4.30
CA ARG A 150 -15.91 3.91 -4.70
C ARG A 150 -15.55 3.68 -6.16
N SER A 151 -15.44 4.74 -6.93
CA SER A 151 -14.91 4.66 -8.30
C SER A 151 -13.38 4.69 -8.25
N PRO A 152 -12.67 3.57 -8.50
CA PRO A 152 -11.21 3.59 -8.54
C PRO A 152 -10.71 4.40 -9.74
N PRO A 153 -9.51 5.00 -9.65
CA PRO A 153 -8.89 5.67 -10.79
C PRO A 153 -8.61 4.65 -11.91
N LEU A 154 -8.75 5.08 -13.16
CA LEU A 154 -8.47 4.24 -14.31
C LEU A 154 -6.95 3.98 -14.43
N PRO A 155 -6.50 2.72 -14.60
CA PRO A 155 -5.08 2.35 -14.64
C PRO A 155 -4.43 2.63 -16.01
N LEU A 156 -4.61 3.84 -16.55
CA LEU A 156 -4.18 4.21 -17.90
C LEU A 156 -2.66 4.17 -18.10
N SER A 157 -1.87 4.26 -17.03
CA SER A 157 -0.40 4.15 -17.06
C SER A 157 0.09 2.74 -17.35
N ASN A 158 -0.73 1.73 -17.04
CA ASN A 158 -0.33 0.32 -17.08
C ASN A 158 -0.69 -0.34 -18.43
N ILE A 159 -1.20 0.45 -19.39
CA ILE A 159 -1.71 -0.05 -20.67
C ILE A 159 -0.79 0.41 -21.80
N PRO A 160 -0.28 -0.51 -22.63
CA PRO A 160 0.47 -0.15 -23.84
C PRO A 160 -0.33 0.80 -24.74
N LEU A 161 0.32 1.83 -25.31
CA LEU A 161 -0.36 2.86 -26.11
C LEU A 161 -1.21 2.27 -27.25
N GLY A 162 -0.76 1.19 -27.88
CA GLY A 162 -1.48 0.52 -28.97
C GLY A 162 -2.75 -0.23 -28.54
N TRP A 163 -2.99 -0.41 -27.24
CA TRP A 163 -4.16 -1.16 -26.73
C TRP A 163 -5.30 -0.25 -26.28
N ARG A 164 -5.09 1.07 -26.26
CA ARG A 164 -6.16 2.02 -25.89
C ARG A 164 -7.39 1.91 -26.79
N ASN A 165 -7.21 1.51 -28.05
CA ASN A 165 -8.30 1.30 -29.01
C ASN A 165 -9.02 -0.05 -28.85
N TRP A 166 -8.41 -1.01 -28.14
CA TRP A 166 -9.06 -2.28 -27.81
C TRP A 166 -10.08 -2.09 -26.68
N SER A 167 -9.78 -1.22 -25.71
CA SER A 167 -10.70 -0.90 -24.61
C SER A 167 -11.90 -0.09 -25.13
N ARG A 168 -13.08 -0.72 -25.23
CA ARG A 168 -14.34 -0.08 -25.68
C ARG A 168 -15.06 0.65 -24.56
N ASN A 169 -14.79 0.28 -23.31
CA ASN A 169 -15.40 0.88 -22.13
C ASN A 169 -14.40 0.97 -20.94
N THR A 170 -14.86 1.49 -19.81
CA THR A 170 -14.03 1.66 -18.60
C THR A 170 -13.64 0.33 -17.95
N ILE A 171 -14.46 -0.72 -18.05
CA ILE A 171 -14.15 -2.07 -17.55
C ILE A 171 -12.99 -2.66 -18.35
N ASP A 172 -13.03 -2.53 -19.69
CA ASP A 172 -11.97 -3.03 -20.57
C ASP A 172 -10.61 -2.39 -20.25
N THR A 173 -10.61 -1.16 -19.72
CA THR A 173 -9.38 -0.48 -19.28
C THR A 173 -8.70 -1.25 -18.14
N PHE A 174 -9.47 -1.73 -17.16
CA PHE A 174 -8.93 -2.56 -16.07
C PHE A 174 -8.45 -3.93 -16.59
N VAL A 175 -9.19 -4.53 -17.51
CA VAL A 175 -8.80 -5.81 -18.14
C VAL A 175 -7.50 -5.65 -18.92
N SER A 176 -7.36 -4.60 -19.75
CA SER A 176 -6.13 -4.32 -20.50
C SER A 176 -4.93 -4.11 -19.58
N ALA A 177 -5.11 -3.40 -18.46
CA ALA A 177 -4.05 -3.20 -17.50
C ALA A 177 -3.58 -4.53 -16.87
N ARG A 178 -4.52 -5.41 -16.52
CA ARG A 178 -4.20 -6.72 -15.93
C ARG A 178 -3.53 -7.66 -16.94
N LEU A 179 -3.99 -7.65 -18.19
CA LEU A 179 -3.35 -8.39 -19.28
C LEU A 179 -1.91 -7.93 -19.51
N ALA A 180 -1.68 -6.61 -19.56
CA ALA A 180 -0.35 -6.03 -19.72
C ALA A 180 0.59 -6.42 -18.57
N GLU A 181 0.12 -6.33 -17.32
CA GLU A 181 0.86 -6.77 -16.13
C GLU A 181 1.22 -8.26 -16.20
N SER A 182 0.30 -9.08 -16.70
CA SER A 182 0.48 -10.53 -16.85
C SER A 182 1.27 -10.90 -18.13
N SER A 183 1.80 -9.93 -18.87
CA SER A 183 2.45 -10.13 -20.17
C SER A 183 1.59 -10.88 -21.21
N LEU A 184 0.27 -10.77 -21.09
CA LEU A 184 -0.70 -11.36 -22.01
C LEU A 184 -1.22 -10.31 -22.99
N ARG A 185 -1.47 -10.72 -24.23
CA ARG A 185 -2.08 -9.86 -25.25
C ARG A 185 -3.58 -10.08 -25.30
N PRO A 186 -4.39 -9.03 -25.52
CA PRO A 186 -5.80 -9.21 -25.84
C PRO A 186 -5.96 -10.02 -27.11
N SER A 187 -6.94 -10.92 -27.13
CA SER A 187 -7.31 -11.65 -28.34
C SER A 187 -7.94 -10.71 -29.36
N ASP A 188 -7.75 -11.02 -30.64
CA ASP A 188 -8.46 -10.37 -31.73
C ASP A 188 -9.96 -10.66 -31.64
N GLU A 189 -10.77 -9.74 -32.17
CA GLU A 189 -12.21 -9.94 -32.27
C GLU A 189 -12.50 -11.12 -33.21
N ALA A 190 -13.31 -12.06 -32.73
CA ALA A 190 -13.74 -13.19 -33.53
C ALA A 190 -14.58 -12.72 -34.73
N ASP A 191 -14.57 -13.49 -35.82
CA ASP A 191 -15.37 -13.15 -36.99
C ASP A 191 -16.88 -13.15 -36.70
N ARG A 192 -17.64 -12.43 -37.54
CA ARG A 192 -19.07 -12.23 -37.35
C ARG A 192 -19.85 -13.55 -37.26
N ASN A 193 -19.49 -14.57 -38.03
CA ASN A 193 -20.19 -15.85 -38.01
C ASN A 193 -19.94 -16.58 -36.70
N THR A 194 -18.69 -16.56 -36.21
CA THR A 194 -18.33 -17.10 -34.89
C THR A 194 -19.06 -16.38 -33.76
N LEU A 195 -19.15 -15.05 -33.79
CA LEU A 195 -19.87 -14.27 -32.77
C LEU A 195 -21.36 -14.58 -32.78
N ILE A 196 -22.01 -14.64 -33.95
CA ILE A 196 -23.42 -15.03 -34.05
C ILE A 196 -23.62 -16.44 -33.49
N ARG A 197 -22.74 -17.38 -33.85
CA ARG A 197 -22.84 -18.75 -33.34
C ARG A 197 -22.77 -18.80 -31.80
N ARG A 198 -21.84 -18.08 -31.17
CA ARG A 198 -21.70 -18.00 -29.71
C ARG A 198 -22.93 -17.37 -29.05
N LEU A 199 -23.52 -16.34 -29.65
CA LEU A 199 -24.69 -15.69 -29.06
C LEU A 199 -25.95 -16.59 -29.09
N TYR A 200 -26.09 -17.43 -30.11
CA TYR A 200 -27.31 -18.24 -30.31
C TYR A 200 -27.22 -19.68 -29.79
N LEU A 201 -26.02 -20.25 -29.65
CA LEU A 201 -25.83 -21.67 -29.36
C LEU A 201 -25.06 -21.97 -28.06
N ASP A 202 -24.56 -20.95 -27.36
CA ASP A 202 -23.90 -21.07 -26.04
C ASP A 202 -24.93 -20.79 -24.92
#